data_AF-A0AAU0MXK8-F1
#
_entry.id   AF-A0AAU0MXK8-F1
#
_cell.length_a   1.000
_cell.length_b   1.000
_cell.length_c   1.000
_cell.angle_alpha   90.00
_cell.angle_beta   90.00
_cell.angle_gamma   90.00
#
_symmetry.space_group_name_H-M   'P 1'
#
loop_
_entity.id
_entity.type
_entity.pdbx_description
1 polymer ?
#
loop_
_entity_poly.entity_id
_entity_poly.type
_entity_poly.pdbx_seq_one_letter_code
_entity_poly.pdbx_strand_id
1 'polypeptide(L)' 'MIEWTGNLEDDCCAMWGGLFLHVEEMDRNLWWWAVYDAEDEIIDTSNNYEKKFKNGKDTRLAAEIAAKTYVGI' A
#
# COMPACT_ATOMS: atom_id res chain seq x y z
N MET A 1 -2.64 -14.61 -0.41
CA MET A 1 -2.18 -13.93 0.81
C MET A 1 -1.03 -13.04 0.40
N ILE A 2 -0.98 -11.80 0.88
CA ILE A 2 0.12 -10.86 0.59
C ILE A 2 1.04 -10.88 1.81
N GLU A 3 2.32 -11.17 1.59
CA GLU A 3 3.32 -11.23 2.64
C GLU A 3 4.06 -9.90 2.73
N TRP A 4 3.91 -9.22 3.87
CA TRP A 4 4.54 -7.92 4.12
C TRP A 4 5.89 -8.11 4.80
N THR A 5 6.87 -7.31 4.37
CA THR A 5 8.23 -7.25 4.89
C THR A 5 8.55 -5.82 5.34
N GLY A 6 9.60 -5.64 6.14
CA GLY A 6 9.91 -4.35 6.76
C GLY A 6 9.27 -4.17 8.13
N ASN A 7 9.11 -2.92 8.56
CA ASN A 7 8.51 -2.55 9.83
C ASN A 7 6.99 -2.31 9.66
N LEU A 8 6.18 -3.24 10.14
CA LEU A 8 4.71 -3.14 10.07
C LEU A 8 4.12 -1.98 10.89
N GLU A 9 4.93 -1.35 11.74
CA GLU A 9 4.59 -0.19 12.56
C GLU A 9 5.20 1.12 12.04
N ASP A 10 5.86 1.12 10.87
CA ASP A 10 6.46 2.30 10.26
C ASP A 10 6.45 2.18 8.73
N ASP A 11 7.51 1.66 8.13
CA ASP A 11 7.65 1.43 6.70
C ASP A 11 7.67 -0.08 6.38
N CYS A 12 6.73 -0.54 5.57
CA CYS A 12 6.65 -1.91 5.11
C CYS A 12 6.22 -2.03 3.64
N CYS A 13 6.65 -3.10 3.00
CA CYS A 13 6.36 -3.37 1.61
C CYS A 13 6.04 -4.84 1.33
N ALA A 14 5.41 -5.11 0.20
CA ALA A 14 5.10 -6.45 -0.26
C ALA A 14 5.22 -6.55 -1.78
N MET A 15 5.65 -7.71 -2.28
CA MET A 15 5.55 -8.05 -3.70
C MET A 15 4.37 -8.99 -3.90
N TRP A 16 3.47 -8.68 -4.84
CA TRP A 16 2.35 -9.57 -5.15
C TRP A 16 1.84 -9.39 -6.58
N GLY A 17 1.69 -10.50 -7.31
CA GLY A 17 1.11 -10.48 -8.66
C GLY A 17 1.89 -9.65 -9.68
N GLY A 18 3.20 -9.44 -9.47
CA GLY A 18 4.03 -8.55 -10.29
C GLY A 18 3.97 -7.07 -9.87
N LEU A 19 3.24 -6.75 -8.80
CA LEU A 19 3.12 -5.41 -8.23
C LEU A 19 3.98 -5.26 -6.98
N PHE A 20 4.46 -4.05 -6.75
CA PHE A 20 5.08 -3.65 -5.50
C PHE A 20 4.09 -2.79 -4.68
N LEU A 21 3.83 -3.17 -3.44
CA LEU A 21 2.98 -2.45 -2.51
C LEU A 21 3.88 -1.81 -1.45
N HIS A 22 3.73 -0.52 -1.22
CA HIS A 22 4.47 0.22 -0.19
C HIS A 22 3.49 0.92 0.75
N VAL A 23 3.78 0.85 2.04
CA VAL A 23 3.03 1.48 3.11
C VAL A 23 4.02 2.10 4.07
N GLU A 24 3.81 3.38 4.39
CA GLU A 24 4.65 4.10 5.35
C GLU A 24 3.80 4.91 6.33
N GLU A 25 4.29 5.03 7.57
CA GLU A 25 3.84 6.05 8.49
C GLU A 25 4.43 7.40 8.10
N MET A 26 3.55 8.37 7.92
CA MET A 26 3.82 9.79 7.72
C MET A 26 3.62 10.55 9.03
N ASP A 27 3.83 11.86 8.99
CA ASP A 27 3.66 12.73 10.16
C ASP A 27 2.30 12.55 10.89
N ARG A 28 2.37 12.51 12.23
CA ARG A 28 1.22 12.54 13.15
C ARG A 28 0.26 11.36 12.98
N ASN A 29 0.79 10.13 12.92
CA ASN A 29 0.01 8.91 12.73
C ASN A 29 -0.86 8.94 11.46
N LEU A 30 -0.44 9.69 10.45
CA LEU A 30 -1.03 9.57 9.11
C LEU A 30 -0.28 8.48 8.39
N TRP A 31 -0.98 7.67 7.63
CA TRP A 31 -0.35 6.60 6.88
C TRP A 31 -0.63 6.76 5.41
N TRP A 32 0.37 6.44 4.61
CA TRP A 32 0.33 6.51 3.17
C TRP A 32 0.55 5.12 2.56
N TRP A 33 -0.02 4.92 1.38
CA TRP A 33 0.24 3.74 0.56
C TRP A 33 0.34 4.10 -0.91
N ALA A 34 1.10 3.28 -1.64
CA ALA A 34 1.09 3.21 -3.09
C ALA A 34 1.24 1.76 -3.58
N VAL A 35 0.75 1.54 -4.80
CA VAL A 35 0.93 0.31 -5.55
C VAL A 35 1.62 0.68 -6.86
N TYR A 36 2.67 -0.06 -7.19
CA TYR A 36 3.50 0.15 -8.37
C TYR A 36 3.47 -1.07 -9.28
N ASP A 37 3.63 -0.83 -10.58
CA ASP A 37 3.88 -1.90 -11.55
C ASP A 37 5.37 -2.30 -11.60
N ALA A 38 5.71 -3.16 -12.56
CA ALA A 38 7.07 -3.67 -12.73
C ALA A 38 8.06 -2.64 -13.33
N GLU A 39 7.56 -1.49 -13.81
CA GLU A 39 8.36 -0.38 -14.35
C GLU A 39 8.51 0.75 -13.31
N ASP A 40 8.16 0.49 -12.05
CA ASP A 40 8.09 1.44 -10.94
C ASP A 40 7.10 2.60 -11.16
N GLU A 41 6.10 2.42 -12.05
CA GLU A 41 5.02 3.40 -12.23
C GLU A 41 3.92 3.21 -11.18
N ILE A 42 3.42 4.31 -10.61
CA ILE A 42 2.32 4.28 -9.63
C ILE A 42 1.01 3.92 -10.35
N ILE A 43 0.48 2.74 -10.02
CA ILE A 43 -0.87 2.30 -10.43
C ILE A 43 -1.94 3.03 -9.63
N ASP A 44 -1.79 3.09 -8.30
CA ASP A 44 -2.72 3.79 -7.43
C ASP A 44 -2.04 4.19 -6.11
N THR A 45 -2.60 5.17 -5.42
CA THR A 45 -2.08 5.68 -4.14
C THR A 45 -3.18 6.27 -3.28
N SER A 46 -2.96 6.25 -1.96
CA SER A 46 -3.84 6.90 -0.98
C SER A 46 -4.11 8.39 -1.27
N ASN A 47 -3.22 9.07 -1.99
CA ASN A 47 -3.39 10.47 -2.40
C ASN A 47 -4.57 10.70 -3.35
N ASN A 48 -5.03 9.67 -4.04
CA ASN A 48 -6.19 9.74 -4.93
C ASN A 48 -7.54 9.76 -4.17
N TYR A 49 -7.50 9.59 -2.84
CA TYR A 49 -8.68 9.46 -1.99
C TYR A 49 -8.68 10.51 -0.87
N GLU A 50 -9.86 11.00 -0.50
CA GLU A 50 -10.00 11.90 0.67
C GLU A 50 -9.74 11.17 2.00
N LYS A 51 -9.91 9.85 2.01
CA LYS A 51 -9.75 8.99 3.19
C LYS A 51 -8.33 9.09 3.74
N LYS A 52 -8.23 9.33 5.05
CA LYS A 52 -6.96 9.28 5.78
C LYS A 52 -6.85 7.98 6.56
N PHE A 53 -5.67 7.39 6.52
CA PHE A 53 -5.35 6.18 7.27
C PHE A 53 -4.60 6.54 8.55
N LYS A 54 -4.89 5.81 9.63
CA LYS A 54 -4.42 6.12 10.99
C LYS A 54 -3.61 5.00 11.64
N ASN A 55 -3.41 3.90 10.93
CA ASN A 55 -2.61 2.76 11.39
C ASN A 55 -2.19 1.92 10.18
N GLY A 56 -1.05 1.24 10.28
CA GLY A 56 -0.52 0.43 9.18
C GLY A 56 -1.40 -0.74 8.75
N LYS A 57 -2.22 -1.29 9.65
CA LYS A 57 -3.10 -2.42 9.30
C LYS A 57 -4.15 -2.02 8.27
N ASP A 58 -4.84 -0.90 8.50
CA ASP A 58 -5.86 -0.40 7.57
C ASP A 58 -5.25 0.10 6.27
N THR A 59 -4.04 0.68 6.35
CA THR A 59 -3.28 1.17 5.19
C THR A 59 -2.84 0.02 4.29
N ARG A 60 -2.29 -1.06 4.87
CA ARG A 60 -1.96 -2.29 4.14
C ARG A 60 -3.18 -2.88 3.48
N LEU A 61 -4.31 -2.98 4.18
CA LEU A 61 -5.55 -3.49 3.60
C LEU A 61 -6.00 -2.67 2.38
N ALA A 62 -5.86 -1.34 2.41
CA ALA A 62 -6.18 -0.51 1.26
C ALA A 62 -5.25 -0.74 0.06
N ALA A 63 -3.93 -0.83 0.31
CA ALA A 63 -2.97 -1.19 -0.73
C ALA A 63 -3.28 -2.57 -1.34
N GLU A 64 -3.64 -3.56 -0.52
CA GLU A 64 -4.04 -4.88 -0.99
C GLU A 64 -5.31 -4.86 -1.84
N ILE A 65 -6.31 -4.05 -1.46
CA ILE A 65 -7.56 -3.90 -2.23
C ILE A 65 -7.26 -3.25 -3.58
N ALA A 66 -6.44 -2.19 -3.62
CA ALA A 66 -6.05 -1.54 -4.86
C ALA A 66 -5.30 -2.50 -5.79
N ALA A 67 -4.33 -3.25 -5.26
CA ALA A 67 -3.59 -4.25 -6.00
C ALA A 67 -4.51 -5.35 -6.57
N LYS A 68 -5.40 -5.91 -5.74
CA LYS A 68 -6.38 -6.95 -6.15
C LYS A 68 -7.34 -6.45 -7.23
N THR A 69 -7.81 -5.22 -7.09
CA THR A 69 -8.69 -4.57 -8.07
C THR A 69 -7.98 -4.43 -9.42
N TYR A 70 -6.71 -4.00 -9.43
CA TYR A 70 -5.93 -3.86 -10.66
C TYR A 70 -5.74 -5.18 -11.39
N VAL A 71 -5.43 -6.27 -10.67
CA VAL A 71 -5.27 -7.60 -11.28
C VAL A 71 -6.60 -8.31 -11.56
N GLY A 72 -7.74 -7.75 -11.14
CA GLY A 72 -9.08 -8.26 -11.41
C GLY A 72 -9.52 -9.45 -10.55
N ILE A 73 -9.14 -9.47 -9.25
CA ILE A 73 -9.46 -10.56 -8.30
C ILE A 73 -10.20 -10.04 -7.07
#